data_AF-A0A0R3PU77-F1
#
_entry.id   AF-A0A0R3PU77-F1
#
_cell.length_a   1.000
_cell.length_b   1.000
_cell.length_c   1.000
_cell.angle_alpha   90.00
_cell.angle_beta   90.00
_cell.angle_gamma   90.00
#
_symmetry.space_group_name_H-M   'P 1'
#
loop_
_entity.id
_entity.type
_entity.pdbx_description
1 polymer ?
#
loop_
_entity_poly.entity_id
_entity_poly.type
_entity_poly.pdbx_seq_one_letter_code
_entity_poly.pdbx_strand_id
1 'polypeptide(L)'
;MAVLPHFSSRFDMVCIAAKCSNECQACKECHYAIEQMSALAQGEPTSGLCPKLESCVQSCLQAGNLSMVSLRCNVHCYDGDCSSCRTISKRMFTIICQQTDMPKLPHIQYTGTCPHLFNELADEYVAQRKRIVA
;
A
#
# COMPACT_ATOMS: atom_id res chain seq x y z
N MET A 1 -6.39 25.10 -2.22
CA MET A 1 -5.35 24.05 -2.28
C MET A 1 -5.45 23.24 -1.00
N ALA A 2 -6.04 22.04 -1.06
CA ALA A 2 -6.06 21.10 0.06
C ALA A 2 -6.23 19.68 -0.51
N VAL A 3 -5.12 18.97 -0.66
CA VAL A 3 -5.10 17.53 -0.93
C VAL A 3 -5.65 16.83 0.31
N LEU A 4 -6.68 16.01 0.13
CA LEU A 4 -7.40 15.27 1.18
C LEU A 4 -6.43 14.51 2.10
N PRO A 5 -6.25 14.93 3.37
CA PRO A 5 -5.33 14.28 4.32
C PRO A 5 -5.81 12.90 4.82
N HIS A 6 -6.98 12.44 4.39
CA HIS A 6 -7.68 11.29 4.98
C HIS A 6 -7.75 10.04 4.10
N PHE A 7 -7.42 10.12 2.80
CA PHE A 7 -7.49 8.95 1.92
C PHE A 7 -6.23 8.08 2.00
N SER A 8 -5.05 8.70 2.13
CA SER A 8 -3.76 8.01 2.27
C SER A 8 -3.59 7.27 3.60
N SER A 9 -4.38 7.59 4.63
CA SER A 9 -4.31 6.98 5.95
C SER A 9 -5.18 5.73 6.12
N ARG A 10 -5.93 5.31 5.09
CA ARG A 10 -6.83 4.14 5.14
C ARG A 10 -6.52 3.05 4.12
N PHE A 11 -5.51 3.24 3.27
CA PHE A 11 -4.94 2.17 2.45
C PHE A 11 -4.04 1.30 3.33
N ASP A 12 -4.68 0.51 4.19
CA ASP A 12 -4.00 -0.41 5.10
C ASP A 12 -3.87 -1.78 4.42
N MET A 13 -2.64 -2.22 4.19
CA MET A 13 -2.31 -3.57 3.69
C MET A 13 -2.89 -4.66 4.59
N VAL A 14 -3.07 -4.39 5.89
CA VAL A 14 -3.74 -5.29 6.84
C VAL A 14 -5.22 -5.46 6.48
N CYS A 15 -5.88 -4.44 5.92
CA CYS A 15 -7.28 -4.55 5.50
C CYS A 15 -7.44 -5.41 4.23
N ILE A 16 -6.42 -5.43 3.36
CA ILE A 16 -6.37 -6.30 2.19
C ILE A 16 -6.16 -7.76 2.63
N ALA A 17 -5.27 -8.01 3.60
CA ALA A 17 -5.02 -9.35 4.12
C ALA A 17 -6.17 -9.91 4.98
N ALA A 18 -6.82 -9.07 5.80
CA ALA A 18 -7.90 -9.48 6.70
C ALA A 18 -9.21 -9.87 5.98
N LYS A 19 -9.34 -9.61 4.67
CA LYS A 19 -10.52 -9.94 3.86
C LYS A 19 -10.29 -11.07 2.84
N CYS A 20 -9.19 -11.82 2.95
CA CYS A 20 -8.83 -12.78 1.92
C CYS A 20 -9.74 -14.01 1.88
N SER A 21 -10.57 -14.06 0.83
CA SER A 21 -11.36 -15.20 0.37
C SER A 21 -10.52 -16.13 -0.53
N ASN A 22 -11.09 -17.24 -1.02
CA ASN A 22 -10.41 -18.17 -1.95
C ASN A 22 -9.87 -17.45 -3.20
N GLU A 23 -10.51 -16.35 -3.64
CA GLU A 23 -10.01 -15.56 -4.77
C GLU A 23 -8.67 -14.85 -4.48
N CYS A 24 -8.39 -14.52 -3.21
CA CYS A 24 -7.13 -13.92 -2.80
C CYS A 24 -5.97 -14.91 -2.90
N GLN A 25 -6.19 -16.18 -2.55
CA GLN A 25 -5.18 -17.24 -2.71
C GLN A 25 -4.83 -17.52 -4.18
N ALA A 26 -5.77 -17.27 -5.10
CA ALA A 26 -5.52 -17.43 -6.55
C ALA A 26 -4.70 -16.27 -7.16
N CYS A 27 -4.56 -15.14 -6.45
CA CYS A 27 -3.77 -13.98 -6.89
C CYS A 27 -2.35 -14.08 -6.33
N LYS A 28 -1.32 -14.16 -7.19
CA LYS A 28 0.08 -14.34 -6.75
C LYS A 28 0.54 -13.27 -5.78
N GLU A 29 0.15 -12.03 -6.03
CA GLU A 29 0.53 -10.87 -5.24
C GLU A 29 -0.12 -10.92 -3.85
N CYS A 30 -1.40 -11.27 -3.76
CA CYS A 30 -2.09 -11.38 -2.49
C CYS A 30 -1.66 -12.63 -1.70
N HIS A 31 -1.42 -13.75 -2.39
CA HIS A 31 -0.86 -14.96 -1.80
C HIS A 31 0.50 -14.67 -1.15
N TYR A 32 1.39 -14.00 -1.88
CA TYR A 32 2.67 -13.54 -1.36
C TYR A 32 2.49 -12.67 -0.10
N ALA A 33 1.56 -11.71 -0.11
CA ALA A 33 1.31 -10.85 1.04
C ALA A 33 0.87 -11.66 2.28
N ILE A 34 0.01 -12.67 2.11
CA ILE A 34 -0.41 -13.58 3.19
C ILE A 34 0.78 -14.37 3.72
N GLU A 35 1.60 -14.95 2.84
CA GLU A 35 2.79 -15.71 3.24
C GLU A 35 3.75 -14.84 4.05
N GLN A 36 3.97 -13.59 3.64
CA GLN A 36 4.86 -12.68 4.37
C GLN A 36 4.31 -12.33 5.75
N MET A 37 3.01 -12.04 5.86
CA MET A 37 2.38 -11.75 7.16
C MET A 37 2.42 -12.97 8.08
N SER A 38 2.22 -14.16 7.54
CA SER A 38 2.35 -15.41 8.28
C SER A 38 3.77 -15.63 8.79
N ALA A 39 4.79 -15.44 7.93
CA ALA A 39 6.19 -15.56 8.31
C ALA A 39 6.55 -14.57 9.42
N LEU A 40 6.19 -13.29 9.25
CA LEU A 40 6.43 -12.23 10.25
C LEU A 40 5.76 -12.54 11.60
N ALA A 41 4.52 -13.06 11.60
CA ALA A 41 3.81 -13.42 12.82
C ALA A 41 4.44 -14.62 13.55
N GLN A 42 5.07 -15.53 12.81
CA GLN A 42 5.74 -16.71 13.34
C GLN A 42 7.22 -16.45 13.68
N GLY A 43 7.75 -15.27 13.34
CA GLY A 43 9.18 -14.97 13.47
C GLY A 43 10.05 -15.69 12.45
N GLU A 44 9.46 -16.20 11.38
CA GLU A 44 10.14 -16.91 10.30
C GLU A 44 10.69 -15.91 9.26
N PRO A 45 11.73 -16.31 8.50
CA PRO A 45 12.26 -15.49 7.41
C PRO A 45 11.20 -15.18 6.35
N THR A 46 11.20 -13.92 5.87
CA THR A 46 10.43 -13.52 4.69
C THR A 46 11.12 -13.97 3.40
N SER A 47 10.37 -14.03 2.31
CA SER A 47 10.86 -14.48 1.01
C SER A 47 11.71 -13.44 0.27
N GLY A 48 11.70 -12.17 0.69
CA GLY A 48 12.64 -11.16 0.21
C GLY A 48 12.25 -10.43 -1.07
N LEU A 49 11.01 -10.59 -1.58
CA LEU A 49 10.58 -9.86 -2.79
C LEU A 49 10.37 -8.36 -2.55
N CYS A 50 10.20 -7.94 -1.29
CA CYS A 50 9.97 -6.54 -0.91
C CYS A 50 10.86 -6.16 0.29
N PRO A 51 12.19 -6.14 0.11
CA PRO A 51 13.15 -6.18 1.21
C PRO A 51 13.07 -4.97 2.15
N LYS A 52 12.84 -3.74 1.65
CA LYS A 52 12.70 -2.56 2.52
C LYS A 52 11.38 -2.57 3.27
N LEU A 53 10.31 -2.98 2.61
CA LEU A 53 8.99 -3.10 3.23
C LEU A 53 9.02 -4.15 4.34
N GLU A 54 9.49 -5.36 4.03
CA GLU A 54 9.61 -6.48 4.98
C GLU A 54 10.49 -6.11 6.17
N SER A 55 11.68 -5.53 5.92
CA SER A 55 12.59 -5.10 6.99
C SER A 55 11.99 -4.01 7.88
N CYS A 56 11.29 -3.03 7.28
CA CYS A 56 10.61 -1.99 8.03
C CYS A 56 9.51 -2.56 8.93
N VAL A 57 8.68 -3.46 8.39
CA VAL A 57 7.60 -4.11 9.17
C VAL A 57 8.18 -4.93 10.30
N GLN A 58 9.23 -5.71 10.03
CA GLN A 58 9.92 -6.49 11.06
C GLN A 58 10.44 -5.61 12.19
N SER A 59 11.04 -4.45 11.87
CA SER A 59 11.50 -3.50 12.89
C SER A 59 10.36 -2.92 13.73
N CYS A 60 9.19 -2.68 13.14
CA CYS A 60 8.01 -2.18 13.85
C CYS A 60 7.41 -3.25 14.77
N LEU A 61 7.41 -4.51 14.33
CA LEU A 61 6.98 -5.66 15.13
C LEU A 61 7.87 -5.88 16.34
N GLN A 62 9.19 -5.82 16.16
CA GLN A 62 10.16 -5.91 17.26
C GLN A 62 10.01 -4.77 18.27
N ALA A 63 9.62 -3.57 17.81
CA ALA A 63 9.30 -2.43 18.67
C ALA A 63 7.93 -2.54 19.36
N GLY A 64 7.12 -3.58 19.06
CA GLY A 64 5.80 -3.78 19.63
C GLY A 64 4.76 -2.74 19.21
N ASN A 65 4.99 -2.01 18.11
CA ASN A 65 4.14 -0.89 17.71
C ASN A 65 3.65 -1.02 16.27
N LEU A 66 2.53 -1.72 16.10
CA LEU A 66 1.88 -1.94 14.80
C LEU A 66 1.44 -0.63 14.12
N SER A 67 1.15 0.43 14.88
CA SER A 67 0.77 1.73 14.30
C SER A 67 1.90 2.39 13.51
N MET A 68 3.16 1.97 13.75
CA MET A 68 4.31 2.46 12.98
C MET A 68 4.35 1.91 11.56
N VAL A 69 3.71 0.76 11.28
CA VAL A 69 3.72 0.14 9.95
C VAL A 69 3.05 1.07 8.93
N SER A 70 1.83 1.53 9.22
CA SER A 70 1.11 2.44 8.34
C SER A 70 1.79 3.81 8.21
N LEU A 71 2.47 4.26 9.29
CA LEU A 71 3.15 5.54 9.32
C LEU A 71 4.48 5.53 8.57
N ARG A 72 5.28 4.47 8.67
CA ARG A 72 6.68 4.45 8.23
C ARG A 72 6.94 3.51 7.05
N CYS A 73 6.25 2.37 7.00
CA CYS A 73 6.60 1.30 6.06
C CYS A 73 5.83 1.40 4.74
N ASN A 74 4.63 1.98 4.73
CA ASN A 74 3.81 2.11 3.51
C ASN A 74 4.52 2.80 2.34
N VAL A 75 5.50 3.66 2.60
CA VAL A 75 6.29 4.30 1.52
C VAL A 75 7.05 3.28 0.66
N HIS A 76 7.51 2.17 1.25
CA HIS A 76 8.24 1.11 0.54
C HIS A 76 7.34 0.28 -0.38
N CYS A 77 6.03 0.40 -0.24
CA CYS A 77 5.09 -0.14 -1.22
C CYS A 77 5.14 0.62 -2.55
N TYR A 78 5.48 1.91 -2.52
CA TYR A 78 5.31 2.83 -3.64
C TYR A 78 6.64 3.37 -4.19
N ASP A 79 7.72 3.32 -3.41
CA ASP A 79 9.05 3.84 -3.78
C ASP A 79 9.81 2.99 -4.82
N GLY A 80 9.17 1.95 -5.34
CA GLY A 80 9.72 1.03 -6.33
C GLY A 80 10.31 -0.25 -5.75
N ASP A 81 10.39 -0.39 -4.41
CA ASP A 81 10.95 -1.58 -3.76
C ASP A 81 10.05 -2.82 -3.89
N CYS A 82 8.72 -2.63 -3.87
CA CYS A 82 7.77 -3.74 -3.82
C CYS A 82 6.71 -3.67 -4.94
N SER A 83 7.00 -4.29 -6.09
CA SER A 83 6.08 -4.31 -7.24
C SER A 83 4.75 -5.02 -6.94
N SER A 84 4.80 -6.09 -6.14
CA SER A 84 3.62 -6.84 -5.68
C SER A 84 2.66 -5.93 -4.91
N CYS A 85 3.16 -5.22 -3.90
CA CYS A 85 2.38 -4.29 -3.08
C CYS A 85 1.80 -3.13 -3.91
N ARG A 86 2.61 -2.53 -4.81
CA ARG A 86 2.16 -1.47 -5.71
C ARG A 86 1.03 -1.95 -6.64
N THR A 87 1.15 -3.17 -7.16
CA THR A 87 0.17 -3.76 -8.09
C THR A 87 -1.19 -3.99 -7.44
N ILE A 88 -1.22 -4.61 -6.26
CA ILE A 88 -2.48 -4.82 -5.53
C ILE A 88 -3.11 -3.49 -5.15
N SER A 89 -2.30 -2.55 -4.63
CA SER A 89 -2.78 -1.21 -4.26
C SER A 89 -3.41 -0.50 -5.46
N LYS A 90 -2.75 -0.55 -6.63
CA LYS A 90 -3.25 0.02 -7.87
C LYS A 90 -4.57 -0.60 -8.30
N ARG A 91 -4.70 -1.92 -8.20
CA ARG A 91 -5.93 -2.65 -8.54
C ARG A 91 -7.09 -2.25 -7.64
N MET A 92 -6.88 -2.27 -6.32
CA MET A 92 -7.88 -1.84 -5.33
C MET A 92 -8.29 -0.39 -5.55
N PHE A 93 -7.33 0.52 -5.72
CA PHE A 93 -7.59 1.93 -6.00
C PHE A 93 -8.41 2.09 -7.28
N THR A 94 -8.04 1.40 -8.36
CA THR A 94 -8.72 1.52 -9.65
C THR A 94 -10.19 1.14 -9.54
N ILE A 95 -10.50 0.03 -8.85
CA ILE A 95 -11.88 -0.42 -8.62
C ILE A 95 -12.68 0.66 -7.88
N ILE A 96 -12.16 1.15 -6.76
CA ILE A 96 -12.85 2.16 -5.94
C ILE A 96 -13.02 3.48 -6.71
N CYS A 97 -11.96 3.93 -7.39
CA CYS A 97 -11.96 5.16 -8.18
C CYS A 97 -13.02 5.10 -9.29
N GLN A 98 -13.16 3.96 -9.97
CA GLN A 98 -14.19 3.76 -10.99
C GLN A 98 -15.59 3.70 -10.39
N GLN A 99 -15.79 2.96 -9.29
CA GLN A 99 -17.09 2.82 -8.63
C GLN A 99 -17.63 4.15 -8.07
N THR A 100 -16.73 5.04 -7.65
CA THR A 100 -17.07 6.33 -7.05
C THR A 100 -17.05 7.50 -8.03
N ASP A 101 -16.75 7.24 -9.31
CA ASP A 101 -16.51 8.28 -10.34
C ASP A 101 -15.53 9.36 -9.85
N MET A 102 -14.49 8.91 -9.13
CA MET A 102 -13.55 9.75 -8.39
C MET A 102 -12.93 10.88 -9.24
N PRO A 103 -12.53 10.67 -10.52
CA PRO A 103 -11.97 11.75 -11.34
C PRO A 103 -12.91 12.95 -11.52
N LYS A 104 -14.24 12.74 -11.43
CA LYS A 104 -15.25 13.80 -11.60
C LYS A 104 -15.64 14.49 -10.30
N LEU A 105 -15.09 14.06 -9.15
CA LEU A 105 -15.40 14.69 -7.88
C LEU A 105 -14.93 16.15 -7.87
N PRO A 106 -15.69 17.10 -7.28
CA PRO A 106 -15.42 18.54 -7.38
C PRO A 106 -14.03 18.99 -6.90
N HIS A 107 -13.43 18.24 -5.98
CA HIS A 107 -12.13 18.52 -5.38
C HIS A 107 -10.97 17.74 -6.03
N ILE A 108 -11.25 16.93 -7.06
CA ILE A 108 -10.26 16.15 -7.81
C ILE A 108 -10.15 16.68 -9.24
N GLN A 109 -11.26 16.72 -9.98
CA GLN A 109 -11.33 17.19 -11.37
C GLN A 109 -10.14 16.74 -12.23
N TYR A 110 -10.01 15.42 -12.40
CA TYR A 110 -8.90 14.80 -13.11
C TYR A 110 -9.33 14.32 -14.50
N THR A 111 -8.53 14.65 -15.54
CA THR A 111 -8.86 14.33 -16.94
C THR A 111 -8.32 12.97 -17.40
N GLY A 112 -7.46 12.33 -16.61
CA GLY A 112 -6.88 11.03 -16.93
C GLY A 112 -7.70 9.83 -16.41
N THR A 113 -7.07 8.65 -16.45
CA THR A 113 -7.70 7.39 -16.00
C THR A 113 -7.40 7.09 -14.53
N CYS A 114 -8.26 6.34 -13.85
CA CYS A 114 -8.02 5.91 -12.46
C CYS A 114 -6.65 5.22 -12.23
N PRO A 115 -6.17 4.32 -13.12
CA PRO A 115 -4.82 3.77 -13.00
C PRO A 115 -3.70 4.81 -13.12
N HIS A 116 -3.91 5.88 -13.91
CA HIS A 116 -2.94 6.96 -14.05
C HIS A 116 -2.97 7.89 -12.83
N LEU A 117 -4.16 8.22 -12.33
CA LEU A 117 -4.35 8.97 -11.09
C LEU A 117 -3.64 8.26 -9.92
N PHE A 118 -3.74 6.94 -9.82
CA PHE A 118 -2.99 6.17 -8.83
C PHE A 118 -1.48 6.38 -8.95
N ASN A 119 -0.93 6.32 -10.16
CA ASN A 119 0.51 6.45 -10.37
C ASN A 119 0.99 7.82 -9.90
N GLU A 120 0.30 8.90 -10.29
CA GLU A 120 0.64 10.26 -9.87
C GLU A 120 0.57 10.43 -8.35
N LEU A 121 -0.51 9.97 -7.72
CA LEU A 121 -0.69 10.05 -6.27
C LEU A 121 0.37 9.22 -5.51
N ALA A 122 0.73 8.05 -6.02
CA ALA A 122 1.77 7.21 -5.43
C ALA A 122 3.15 7.87 -5.51
N ASP A 123 3.48 8.46 -6.66
CA ASP A 123 4.76 9.15 -6.86
C ASP A 123 4.84 10.41 -6.00
N GLU A 124 3.76 11.18 -5.89
CA GLU A 124 3.65 12.35 -4.99
C GLU A 124 3.77 11.95 -3.52
N TYR A 125 3.11 10.87 -3.11
CA TYR A 125 3.21 10.32 -1.74
C TYR A 125 4.66 9.98 -1.38
N VAL A 126 5.39 9.30 -2.27
CA VAL A 126 6.81 8.98 -2.07
C VAL A 126 7.65 10.26 -1.98
N ALA A 127 7.43 11.21 -2.88
CA ALA A 127 8.15 12.49 -2.89
C ALA A 127 7.94 13.27 -1.58
N GLN A 128 6.71 13.32 -1.07
CA GLN A 128 6.38 13.98 0.19
C GLN A 128 7.03 13.27 1.39
N ARG A 129 6.97 11.94 1.44
CA ARG A 129 7.58 11.15 2.52
C ARG A 129 9.09 11.31 2.57
N LYS A 130 9.77 11.35 1.42
CA LYS A 130 11.22 11.60 1.36
C LYS A 130 11.60 12.96 1.97
N ARG A 131 10.77 14.00 1.82
CA ARG A 131 11.02 15.33 2.39
C ARG A 131 10.81 15.41 3.91
N ILE A 132 10.04 14.49 4.50
CA ILE A 132 9.79 14.45 5.95
C ILE A 132 10.90 13.69 6.69
N VAL A 133 11.55 12.75 6.01
CA VAL A 133 12.60 11.88 6.57
C VAL A 133 14.01 12.41 6.29
N ALA A 134 14.17 13.32 5.32
CA ALA A 134 15.40 14.07 5.04
C ALA A 134 15.56 15.26 5.99
#